data_AF-A0A2I1MBY1-F1
#
_entry.id   AF-A0A2I1MBY1-F1
#
_cell.length_a   1.000
_cell.length_b   1.000
_cell.length_c   1.000
_cell.angle_alpha   90.00
_cell.angle_beta   90.00
_cell.angle_gamma   90.00
#
_symmetry.space_group_name_H-M   'P 1'
#
loop_
_entity.id
_entity.type
_entity.pdbx_description
1 polymer ?
#
loop_
_entity_poly.entity_id
_entity_poly.type
_entity_poly.pdbx_seq_one_letter_code
_entity_poly.pdbx_strand_id
1 'polypeptide(L)'
;MKKKFFLILSLGLLLTSCDFQARDEFEKQLAADEKKVDKDFKMPDISYEKAGEESSTNNDNKTDEKLDLTNLYGSGKAGTNLNPADAVGNIIDTSIGESQIGISLRPSSQVAGAYSTILSYKRNNELTEREFGPIAGINGLNTVVTFDKVNSDSGPMLLVSQVTINNGETYSAYYIFNKFMSLMDYLVFRTSTNDTTPTVERLDDIVEYTDQAIPGDLNKAIKNRMEAEDRYLPSLLDVYGINYKSVKSLYENKEMDIGYLPDITGKDRILLTKTTTSTDNMGMNIDMEK
;
A
#
# COMPACT_ATOMS: atom_id res chain seq x y z
N MET A 1 -63.50 22.40 18.56
CA MET A 1 -62.12 22.64 19.04
C MET A 1 -61.76 21.82 20.29
N LYS A 2 -62.03 20.51 20.35
CA LYS A 2 -61.68 19.66 21.52
C LYS A 2 -60.89 18.38 21.19
N LYS A 3 -60.70 18.05 19.90
CA LYS A 3 -59.97 16.84 19.46
C LYS A 3 -58.46 17.05 19.21
N LYS A 4 -57.98 18.31 19.11
CA LYS A 4 -56.54 18.61 18.91
C LYS A 4 -55.74 18.75 20.21
N PHE A 5 -56.41 18.94 21.35
CA PHE A 5 -55.75 19.09 22.66
C PHE A 5 -55.38 17.72 23.27
N PHE A 6 -56.15 16.68 22.98
CA PHE A 6 -55.89 15.31 23.45
C PHE A 6 -54.65 14.67 22.80
N LEU A 7 -54.34 15.04 21.55
CA LEU A 7 -53.20 14.46 20.83
C LEU A 7 -51.85 15.01 21.32
N ILE A 8 -51.84 16.26 21.80
CA ILE A 8 -50.63 16.90 22.36
C ILE A 8 -50.38 16.37 23.78
N LEU A 9 -51.44 16.09 24.55
CA LEU A 9 -51.33 15.54 25.90
C LEU A 9 -50.83 14.07 25.90
N SER A 10 -51.16 13.28 24.87
CA SER A 10 -50.65 11.90 24.73
C SER A 10 -49.19 11.84 24.26
N LEU A 11 -48.70 12.85 23.53
CA LEU A 11 -47.32 12.89 23.04
C LEU A 11 -46.33 13.35 24.14
N GLY A 12 -46.79 14.15 25.11
CA GLY A 12 -45.98 14.55 26.26
C GLY A 12 -45.70 13.44 27.28
N LEU A 13 -46.59 12.45 27.39
CA LEU A 13 -46.44 11.31 28.33
C LEU A 13 -45.50 10.21 27.80
N LEU A 14 -45.24 10.17 26.49
CA LEU A 14 -44.33 9.18 25.87
C LEU A 14 -42.86 9.64 25.89
N LEU A 15 -42.59 10.93 26.13
CA LEU A 15 -41.24 11.49 26.18
C LEU A 15 -40.66 11.55 27.61
N THR A 16 -41.42 11.15 28.64
CA THR A 16 -40.93 11.04 30.02
C THR A 16 -40.62 9.60 30.46
N SER A 17 -40.71 8.62 29.55
CA SER A 17 -40.41 7.21 29.84
C SER A 17 -39.19 6.68 29.11
N CYS A 18 -38.26 7.57 28.72
CA CYS A 18 -36.99 7.18 28.10
C CYS A 18 -35.87 8.09 28.64
N ASP A 19 -35.59 7.96 29.94
CA ASP A 19 -34.25 7.77 30.51
C ASP A 19 -34.25 8.12 32.01
N PHE A 20 -34.09 7.10 32.85
CA PHE A 20 -33.19 7.12 34.01
C PHE A 20 -33.15 5.70 34.58
N GLN A 21 -32.29 4.83 34.02
CA GLN A 21 -31.84 3.69 34.83
C GLN A 21 -31.09 4.29 36.03
N ALA A 22 -31.64 4.09 37.23
CA ALA A 22 -31.06 4.63 38.44
C ALA A 22 -29.61 4.13 38.57
N ARG A 23 -28.69 5.05 38.85
CA ARG A 23 -27.26 4.75 39.07
C ARG A 23 -27.05 3.59 40.05
N ASP A 24 -27.99 3.43 40.98
CA ASP A 24 -28.03 2.40 42.00
C ASP A 24 -28.24 0.98 41.45
N GLU A 25 -28.95 0.82 40.33
CA GLU A 25 -29.11 -0.48 39.64
C GLU A 25 -27.85 -0.86 38.86
N PHE A 26 -27.17 0.13 38.26
CA PHE A 26 -25.91 -0.08 37.55
C PHE A 26 -24.74 -0.40 38.51
N GLU A 27 -24.67 0.30 39.65
CA GLU A 27 -23.67 0.02 40.69
C GLU A 27 -23.90 -1.37 41.34
N LYS A 28 -25.16 -1.83 41.49
CA LYS A 28 -25.46 -3.19 41.94
C LYS A 28 -25.09 -4.27 40.92
N GLN A 29 -25.24 -4.00 39.63
CA GLN A 29 -24.85 -4.93 38.57
C GLN A 29 -23.33 -5.08 38.46
N LEU A 30 -22.59 -3.97 38.55
CA LEU A 30 -21.12 -3.97 38.61
C LEU A 30 -20.57 -4.69 39.85
N ALA A 31 -21.19 -4.51 41.01
CA ALA A 31 -20.78 -5.21 42.24
C ALA A 31 -21.15 -6.70 42.25
N ALA A 32 -22.16 -7.13 41.46
CA ALA A 32 -22.54 -8.53 41.31
C ALA A 32 -21.65 -9.28 40.30
N ASP A 33 -21.09 -8.59 39.31
CA ASP A 33 -20.20 -9.14 38.28
C ASP A 33 -18.71 -9.08 38.64
N GLU A 34 -18.35 -8.51 39.79
CA GLU A 34 -17.05 -8.76 40.41
C GLU A 34 -16.96 -10.24 40.84
N LYS A 35 -16.61 -11.10 39.88
CA LYS A 35 -16.09 -12.44 40.17
C LYS A 35 -14.98 -12.28 41.21
N LYS A 36 -15.23 -12.82 42.40
CA LYS A 36 -14.21 -12.99 43.44
C LYS A 36 -12.98 -13.62 42.79
N VAL A 37 -11.94 -12.81 42.58
CA VAL A 37 -10.64 -13.31 42.17
C VAL A 37 -10.11 -14.09 43.35
N ASP A 38 -10.02 -15.41 43.18
CA ASP A 38 -9.48 -16.31 44.18
C ASP A 38 -8.04 -15.88 44.49
N LYS A 39 -7.73 -15.58 45.75
CA LYS A 39 -6.44 -15.03 46.16
C LYS A 39 -5.28 -16.03 46.08
N ASP A 40 -5.59 -17.29 45.76
CA ASP A 40 -4.62 -18.38 45.54
C ASP A 40 -4.58 -18.85 44.08
N PHE A 41 -4.68 -17.93 43.11
CA PHE A 41 -4.37 -18.26 41.72
C PHE A 41 -2.87 -18.57 41.59
N LYS A 42 -2.51 -19.86 41.60
CA LYS A 42 -1.19 -20.30 41.16
C LYS A 42 -1.08 -20.04 39.66
N MET A 43 -0.19 -19.11 39.32
CA MET A 43 0.18 -18.85 37.95
C MET A 43 0.65 -20.16 37.33
N PRO A 44 0.06 -20.63 36.21
CA PRO A 44 0.52 -21.84 35.55
C PRO A 44 1.95 -21.61 35.06
N ASP A 45 2.79 -22.64 35.14
CA ASP A 45 4.14 -22.57 34.57
C ASP A 45 4.03 -22.30 33.07
N ILE A 46 4.57 -21.16 32.65
CA ILE A 46 4.63 -20.75 31.26
C ILE A 46 5.89 -21.36 30.65
N SER A 47 5.73 -22.42 29.87
CA SER A 47 6.79 -22.92 28.99
C SER A 47 6.68 -22.25 27.62
N TYR A 48 7.76 -21.63 27.16
CA TYR A 48 7.86 -21.12 25.80
C TYR A 48 8.25 -22.28 24.88
N GLU A 49 7.34 -22.69 24.01
CA GLU A 49 7.73 -23.41 22.80
C GLU A 49 8.23 -22.40 21.77
N LYS A 50 9.34 -22.71 21.11
CA LYS A 50 9.73 -21.98 19.90
C LYS A 50 8.57 -22.09 18.92
N ALA A 51 8.20 -20.98 18.28
CA ALA A 51 7.25 -21.03 17.18
C ALA A 51 7.80 -21.97 16.09
N GLY A 52 7.16 -23.14 15.94
CA GLY A 52 7.48 -24.14 14.92
C GLY A 52 8.10 -25.44 15.45
N GLU A 53 7.41 -26.17 16.32
CA GLU A 53 7.62 -27.61 16.45
C GLU A 53 6.27 -28.33 16.41
N GLU A 54 5.71 -28.46 15.20
CA GLU A 54 4.82 -29.58 14.93
C GLU A 54 5.65 -30.86 15.04
N SER A 55 5.19 -31.77 15.90
CA SER A 55 5.64 -33.15 16.10
C SER A 55 6.37 -33.70 14.87
N SER A 56 7.69 -33.77 14.95
CA SER A 56 8.56 -34.25 13.88
C SER A 56 8.36 -35.75 13.67
N THR A 57 7.49 -36.12 12.74
CA THR A 57 7.69 -37.35 11.96
C THR A 57 8.76 -37.05 10.93
N ASN A 58 9.99 -37.46 11.25
CA ASN A 58 11.15 -37.63 10.37
C ASN A 58 10.93 -37.24 8.89
N ASN A 59 11.40 -36.06 8.53
CA ASN A 59 12.06 -35.79 7.25
C ASN A 59 12.90 -34.52 7.41
N ASP A 60 14.02 -34.67 8.12
CA ASP A 60 15.18 -33.80 7.96
C ASP A 60 15.57 -33.78 6.48
N ASN A 61 15.61 -32.57 5.90
CA ASN A 61 15.98 -32.18 4.51
C ASN A 61 14.87 -31.53 3.68
N LYS A 62 14.08 -30.61 4.23
CA LYS A 62 13.53 -29.51 3.42
C LYS A 62 14.47 -28.31 3.57
N THR A 63 15.52 -28.28 2.76
CA THR A 63 16.10 -26.98 2.36
C THR A 63 14.95 -26.11 1.87
N ASP A 64 14.75 -24.93 2.45
CA ASP A 64 13.79 -23.96 1.94
C ASP A 64 14.10 -23.72 0.47
N GLU A 65 13.27 -24.31 -0.40
CA GLU A 65 13.55 -24.38 -1.83
C GLU A 65 13.60 -22.95 -2.37
N LYS A 66 14.70 -22.56 -3.00
CA LYS A 66 14.83 -21.21 -3.58
C LYS A 66 13.71 -21.01 -4.63
N LEU A 67 13.09 -19.83 -4.68
CA LEU A 67 12.11 -19.54 -5.73
C LEU A 67 12.81 -19.51 -7.09
N ASP A 68 12.43 -20.42 -8.00
CA ASP A 68 12.85 -20.36 -9.40
C ASP A 68 11.87 -19.51 -10.22
N LEU A 69 12.05 -18.19 -10.11
CA LEU A 69 11.22 -17.18 -10.77
C LEU A 69 11.36 -17.23 -12.29
N THR A 70 12.49 -17.71 -12.81
CA THR A 70 12.70 -17.85 -14.25
C THR A 70 11.89 -19.02 -14.80
N ASN A 71 11.79 -20.12 -14.06
CA ASN A 71 10.89 -21.22 -14.44
C ASN A 71 9.41 -20.83 -14.31
N LEU A 72 9.06 -20.00 -13.32
CA LEU A 72 7.68 -19.56 -13.11
C LEU A 72 7.19 -18.55 -14.15
N TYR A 73 8.03 -17.57 -14.51
CA TYR A 73 7.61 -16.42 -15.31
C TYR A 73 8.36 -16.25 -16.63
N GLY A 74 9.38 -17.08 -16.90
CA GLY A 74 10.31 -16.87 -18.01
C GLY A 74 11.34 -15.76 -17.72
N SER A 75 12.24 -15.52 -18.67
CA SER A 75 13.22 -14.44 -18.59
C SER A 75 12.71 -13.19 -19.30
N GLY A 76 12.46 -12.13 -18.55
CA GLY A 76 12.11 -10.83 -19.09
C GLY A 76 13.35 -10.03 -19.52
N LYS A 77 13.13 -8.89 -20.16
CA LYS A 77 14.20 -7.99 -20.63
C LYS A 77 14.03 -6.60 -20.03
N ALA A 78 15.15 -5.96 -19.67
CA ALA A 78 15.19 -4.55 -19.28
C ALA A 78 15.88 -3.72 -20.36
N GLY A 79 15.60 -2.42 -20.40
CA GLY A 79 16.03 -1.52 -21.45
C GLY A 79 15.03 -0.38 -21.65
N THR A 80 15.27 0.46 -22.66
CA THR A 80 14.43 1.62 -22.98
C THR A 80 13.51 1.34 -24.16
N ASN A 81 12.32 1.94 -24.16
CA ASN A 81 11.32 1.91 -25.22
C ASN A 81 10.95 0.49 -25.63
N LEU A 82 10.77 -0.39 -24.64
CA LEU A 82 10.43 -1.79 -24.88
C LEU A 82 8.93 -1.93 -25.14
N ASN A 83 8.58 -2.77 -26.11
CA ASN A 83 7.24 -3.32 -26.21
C ASN A 83 7.02 -4.24 -25.00
N PRO A 84 6.02 -3.98 -24.13
CA PRO A 84 5.85 -4.73 -22.90
C PRO A 84 5.60 -6.22 -23.16
N ALA A 85 4.95 -6.59 -24.26
CA ALA A 85 4.70 -7.98 -24.62
C ALA A 85 6.00 -8.79 -24.86
N ASP A 86 7.03 -8.13 -25.39
CA ASP A 86 8.34 -8.75 -25.69
C ASP A 86 9.29 -8.76 -24.49
N ALA A 87 8.90 -8.08 -23.40
CA ALA A 87 9.69 -7.89 -22.19
C ALA A 87 9.15 -8.67 -20.98
N VAL A 88 7.98 -9.33 -21.10
CA VAL A 88 7.35 -10.14 -20.05
C VAL A 88 8.32 -11.19 -19.49
N GLY A 89 8.31 -11.32 -18.16
CA GLY A 89 9.06 -12.33 -17.42
C GLY A 89 9.85 -11.74 -16.26
N ASN A 90 10.66 -12.57 -15.63
CA ASN A 90 11.48 -12.17 -14.48
C ASN A 90 12.62 -11.25 -14.91
N ILE A 91 12.72 -10.08 -14.28
CA ILE A 91 13.70 -9.02 -14.59
C ILE A 91 14.83 -9.00 -13.55
N ILE A 92 14.46 -9.16 -12.28
CA ILE A 92 15.36 -9.13 -11.12
C ILE A 92 15.11 -10.38 -10.27
N ASP A 93 16.19 -11.03 -9.83
CA ASP A 93 16.20 -12.01 -8.74
C ASP A 93 17.31 -11.57 -7.76
N THR A 94 16.92 -11.15 -6.56
CA THR A 94 17.84 -10.59 -5.54
C THR A 94 17.34 -10.89 -4.12
N SER A 95 17.89 -10.22 -3.11
CA SER A 95 17.49 -10.41 -1.71
C SER A 95 17.45 -9.10 -0.92
N ILE A 96 16.57 -9.07 0.08
CA ILE A 96 16.51 -8.05 1.12
C ILE A 96 16.79 -8.76 2.44
N GLY A 97 18.02 -8.61 2.95
CA GLY A 97 18.50 -9.45 4.04
C GLY A 97 18.65 -10.88 3.55
N GLU A 98 17.97 -11.81 4.21
CA GLU A 98 17.98 -13.24 3.84
C GLU A 98 16.78 -13.63 2.96
N SER A 99 15.81 -12.73 2.79
CA SER A 99 14.60 -13.00 2.03
C SER A 99 14.85 -12.77 0.54
N GLN A 100 14.70 -13.82 -0.27
CA GLN A 100 14.75 -13.71 -1.73
C GLN A 100 13.52 -12.93 -2.24
N ILE A 101 13.76 -12.02 -3.18
CA ILE A 101 12.72 -11.30 -3.90
C ILE A 101 12.93 -11.39 -5.41
N GLY A 102 11.81 -11.42 -6.13
CA GLY A 102 11.74 -11.33 -7.58
C GLY A 102 10.97 -10.11 -8.03
N ILE A 103 11.38 -9.48 -9.12
CA ILE A 103 10.57 -8.45 -9.78
C ILE A 103 10.40 -8.86 -11.25
N SER A 104 9.15 -9.08 -11.64
CA SER A 104 8.77 -9.55 -12.98
C SER A 104 7.84 -8.56 -13.67
N LEU A 105 7.95 -8.42 -14.99
CA LEU A 105 6.93 -7.73 -15.79
C LEU A 105 5.88 -8.73 -16.24
N ARG A 106 4.60 -8.48 -15.93
CA ARG A 106 3.49 -9.36 -16.30
C ARG A 106 2.27 -8.55 -16.77
N PRO A 107 1.34 -9.13 -17.54
CA PRO A 107 0.03 -8.53 -17.74
C PRO A 107 -0.63 -8.20 -16.39
N SER A 108 -1.19 -7.01 -16.27
CA SER A 108 -1.86 -6.52 -15.07
C SER A 108 -3.06 -7.41 -14.75
N SER A 109 -3.19 -7.78 -13.48
CA SER A 109 -4.39 -8.49 -12.99
C SER A 109 -5.54 -7.54 -12.71
N GLN A 110 -5.24 -6.26 -12.52
CA GLN A 110 -6.19 -5.21 -12.15
C GLN A 110 -6.74 -4.46 -13.36
N VAL A 111 -5.94 -4.30 -14.43
CA VAL A 111 -6.32 -3.52 -15.60
C VAL A 111 -6.07 -4.31 -16.89
N ALA A 112 -7.16 -4.70 -17.55
CA ALA A 112 -7.10 -5.50 -18.78
C ALA A 112 -6.28 -4.80 -19.89
N GLY A 113 -5.39 -5.54 -20.54
CA GLY A 113 -4.51 -5.05 -21.61
C GLY A 113 -3.28 -4.28 -21.14
N ALA A 114 -3.18 -3.98 -19.85
CA ALA A 114 -2.05 -3.30 -19.26
C ALA A 114 -0.97 -4.27 -18.76
N TYR A 115 0.19 -3.73 -18.43
CA TYR A 115 1.33 -4.47 -17.86
C TYR A 115 1.81 -3.78 -16.59
N SER A 116 2.16 -4.60 -15.59
CA SER A 116 2.60 -4.15 -14.27
C SER A 116 3.84 -4.92 -13.82
N THR A 117 4.60 -4.31 -12.90
CA THR A 117 5.65 -5.03 -12.18
C THR A 117 5.04 -5.82 -11.03
N ILE A 118 5.43 -7.08 -10.90
CA ILE A 118 5.01 -7.98 -9.83
C ILE A 118 6.21 -8.26 -8.94
N LEU A 119 6.11 -7.88 -7.67
CA LEU A 119 7.03 -8.27 -6.61
C LEU A 119 6.62 -9.65 -6.09
N SER A 120 7.52 -10.62 -6.18
CA SER A 120 7.30 -12.00 -5.75
C SER A 120 8.30 -12.37 -4.66
N TYR A 121 7.83 -12.99 -3.57
CA TYR A 121 8.69 -13.46 -2.47
C TYR A 121 8.02 -14.60 -1.71
N LYS A 122 8.79 -15.35 -0.91
CA LYS A 122 8.22 -16.37 -0.02
C LYS A 122 7.86 -15.78 1.33
N ARG A 123 6.68 -16.14 1.84
CA ARG A 123 6.26 -15.91 3.23
C ARG A 123 5.58 -17.16 3.73
N ASN A 124 6.03 -17.71 4.86
CA ASN A 124 5.50 -18.97 5.42
C ASN A 124 5.50 -20.12 4.40
N ASN A 125 6.57 -20.25 3.60
CA ASN A 125 6.72 -21.23 2.51
C ASN A 125 5.72 -21.11 1.35
N GLU A 126 4.91 -20.05 1.31
CA GLU A 126 4.01 -19.75 0.22
C GLU A 126 4.54 -18.58 -0.63
N LEU A 127 4.27 -18.65 -1.94
CA LEU A 127 4.55 -17.56 -2.86
C LEU A 127 3.57 -16.41 -2.60
N THR A 128 4.08 -15.25 -2.25
CA THR A 128 3.34 -14.00 -2.15
C THR A 128 3.67 -13.12 -3.36
N GLU A 129 2.65 -12.52 -3.97
CA GLU A 129 2.79 -11.60 -5.10
C GLU A 129 2.11 -10.27 -4.78
N ARG A 130 2.73 -9.16 -5.19
CA ARG A 130 2.14 -7.81 -5.13
C ARG A 130 2.35 -7.10 -6.45
N GLU A 131 1.27 -6.51 -6.97
CA GLU A 131 1.27 -5.78 -8.23
C GLU A 131 1.52 -4.28 -7.99
N PHE A 132 2.44 -3.70 -8.77
CA PHE A 132 2.72 -2.27 -8.83
C PHE A 132 2.64 -1.81 -10.29
N GLY A 133 1.71 -0.91 -10.57
CA GLY A 133 1.36 -0.49 -11.92
C GLY A 133 -0.11 -0.05 -12.03
N PRO A 134 -0.67 0.00 -13.25
CA PRO A 134 -0.04 -0.35 -14.53
C PRO A 134 1.10 0.60 -14.93
N ILE A 135 2.05 0.10 -15.73
CA ILE A 135 3.23 0.86 -16.22
C ILE A 135 3.24 0.99 -17.75
N ALA A 136 2.55 0.10 -18.48
CA ALA A 136 2.41 0.18 -19.93
C ALA A 136 1.13 -0.52 -20.44
N GLY A 137 0.87 -0.42 -21.74
CA GLY A 137 -0.26 -1.06 -22.45
C GLY A 137 -1.55 -0.24 -22.49
N ILE A 138 -1.57 0.96 -21.89
CA ILE A 138 -2.74 1.85 -21.85
C ILE A 138 -2.33 3.21 -22.38
N ASN A 139 -3.07 3.75 -23.34
CA ASN A 139 -2.81 5.10 -23.85
C ASN A 139 -3.03 6.17 -22.76
N GLY A 140 -2.14 7.17 -22.70
CA GLY A 140 -2.23 8.28 -21.75
C GLY A 140 -1.77 7.94 -20.32
N LEU A 141 -1.29 6.72 -20.10
CA LEU A 141 -0.67 6.30 -18.84
C LEU A 141 0.69 6.97 -18.67
N ASN A 142 1.00 7.36 -17.45
CA ASN A 142 2.31 7.86 -17.06
C ASN A 142 2.61 7.39 -15.64
N THR A 143 3.37 6.30 -15.54
CA THR A 143 3.71 5.67 -14.27
C THR A 143 5.22 5.59 -14.11
N VAL A 144 5.69 5.80 -12.89
CA VAL A 144 7.04 5.45 -12.45
C VAL A 144 6.93 4.57 -11.21
N VAL A 145 7.63 3.44 -11.18
CA VAL A 145 7.77 2.58 -10.01
C VAL A 145 9.26 2.38 -9.73
N THR A 146 9.66 2.55 -8.47
CA THR A 146 11.00 2.23 -8.00
C THR A 146 10.96 1.17 -6.93
N PHE A 147 11.95 0.29 -6.98
CA PHE A 147 12.25 -0.71 -5.96
C PHE A 147 13.62 -0.37 -5.42
N ASP A 148 13.68 0.11 -4.18
CA ASP A 148 14.89 0.63 -3.58
C ASP A 148 15.21 -0.13 -2.28
N LYS A 149 16.47 -0.49 -2.11
CA LYS A 149 17.01 -1.02 -0.86
C LYS A 149 17.30 0.13 0.08
N VAL A 150 16.79 0.04 1.29
CA VAL A 150 17.01 1.02 2.37
C VAL A 150 17.65 0.30 3.54
N ASN A 151 18.55 0.97 4.27
CA ASN A 151 19.10 0.43 5.52
C ASN A 151 18.39 1.07 6.72
N SER A 152 18.04 0.26 7.70
CA SER A 152 17.56 0.69 9.02
C SER A 152 18.40 0.04 10.12
N ASP A 153 18.26 0.50 11.36
CA ASP A 153 18.90 -0.12 12.52
C ASP A 153 18.48 -1.60 12.71
N SER A 154 17.30 -1.98 12.22
CA SER A 154 16.78 -3.36 12.27
C SER A 154 17.28 -4.25 11.13
N GLY A 155 17.99 -3.66 10.15
CA GLY A 155 18.53 -4.32 8.97
C GLY A 155 18.03 -3.71 7.66
N PRO A 156 18.37 -4.35 6.51
CA PRO A 156 17.93 -3.90 5.20
C PRO A 156 16.42 -4.02 5.04
N MET A 157 15.85 -3.11 4.27
CA MET A 157 14.43 -2.99 3.97
C MET A 157 14.26 -2.76 2.46
N LEU A 158 13.04 -3.00 1.99
CA LEU A 158 12.61 -2.66 0.63
C LEU A 158 11.62 -1.51 0.70
N LEU A 159 11.92 -0.42 0.00
CA LEU A 159 10.98 0.65 -0.29
C LEU A 159 10.51 0.49 -1.73
N VAL A 160 9.20 0.32 -1.91
CA VAL A 160 8.57 0.38 -3.24
C VAL A 160 7.79 1.68 -3.34
N SER A 161 8.14 2.51 -4.31
CA SER A 161 7.47 3.80 -4.54
C SER A 161 6.84 3.80 -5.92
N GLN A 162 5.59 4.25 -6.02
CA GLN A 162 4.84 4.35 -7.26
C GLN A 162 4.25 5.75 -7.38
N VAL A 163 4.34 6.34 -8.57
CA VAL A 163 3.64 7.56 -8.96
C VAL A 163 2.99 7.28 -10.30
N THR A 164 1.68 7.51 -10.40
CA THR A 164 0.87 7.22 -11.58
C THR A 164 -0.03 8.38 -11.91
N ILE A 165 -0.12 8.70 -13.20
CA ILE A 165 -1.18 9.50 -13.80
C ILE A 165 -1.84 8.62 -14.85
N ASN A 166 -3.16 8.49 -14.79
CA ASN A 166 -3.94 7.70 -15.72
C ASN A 166 -5.32 8.33 -15.92
N ASN A 167 -5.60 8.82 -17.13
CA ASN A 167 -6.95 9.21 -17.56
C ASN A 167 -7.78 10.01 -16.53
N GLY A 168 -7.22 11.10 -16.01
CA GLY A 168 -7.91 11.99 -15.06
C GLY A 168 -7.71 11.61 -13.60
N GLU A 169 -7.05 10.50 -13.30
CA GLU A 169 -6.66 10.09 -11.95
C GLU A 169 -5.16 10.27 -11.74
N THR A 170 -4.77 10.61 -10.52
CA THR A 170 -3.37 10.60 -10.10
C THR A 170 -3.23 9.98 -8.73
N TYR A 171 -2.22 9.12 -8.63
CA TYR A 171 -2.00 8.19 -7.55
C TYR A 171 -0.52 8.20 -7.19
N SER A 172 -0.20 8.18 -5.91
CA SER A 172 1.13 7.76 -5.47
C SER A 172 1.03 6.86 -4.25
N ALA A 173 2.00 5.97 -4.12
CA ALA A 173 2.06 5.05 -3.00
C ALA A 173 3.49 4.66 -2.66
N TYR A 174 3.71 4.44 -1.37
CA TYR A 174 5.02 4.18 -0.79
C TYR A 174 4.87 3.05 0.21
N TYR A 175 5.56 1.93 -0.03
CA TYR A 175 5.45 0.72 0.79
C TYR A 175 6.81 0.36 1.37
N ILE A 176 6.87 0.14 2.68
CA ILE A 176 8.10 -0.27 3.38
C ILE A 176 7.97 -1.72 3.85
N PHE A 177 8.83 -2.58 3.36
CA PHE A 177 8.95 -3.97 3.80
C PHE A 177 10.24 -4.18 4.57
N ASN A 178 10.18 -4.95 5.67
CA ASN A 178 11.38 -5.32 6.42
C ASN A 178 12.18 -6.44 5.72
N LYS A 179 13.32 -6.84 6.31
CA LYS A 179 14.18 -7.96 5.85
C LYS A 179 13.51 -9.34 5.81
N PHE A 180 12.31 -9.46 6.36
CA PHE A 180 11.47 -10.67 6.32
C PHE A 180 10.28 -10.51 5.35
N MET A 181 10.31 -9.46 4.51
CA MET A 181 9.26 -9.11 3.56
C MET A 181 7.87 -8.93 4.18
N SER A 182 7.81 -8.58 5.47
CA SER A 182 6.59 -8.11 6.11
C SER A 182 6.43 -6.63 5.86
N LEU A 183 5.24 -6.23 5.40
CA LEU A 183 4.87 -4.83 5.22
C LEU A 183 4.84 -4.17 6.59
N MET A 184 5.71 -3.18 6.81
CA MET A 184 5.80 -2.43 8.05
C MET A 184 4.85 -1.25 8.04
N ASP A 185 4.80 -0.54 6.92
CA ASP A 185 4.05 0.69 6.77
C ASP A 185 3.81 0.97 5.28
N TYR A 186 2.76 1.72 4.99
CA TYR A 186 2.53 2.25 3.66
C TYR A 186 1.71 3.52 3.70
N LEU A 187 1.94 4.39 2.72
CA LEU A 187 1.08 5.55 2.45
C LEU A 187 0.58 5.50 1.02
N VAL A 188 -0.68 5.84 0.82
CA VAL A 188 -1.30 6.00 -0.50
C VAL A 188 -1.99 7.35 -0.58
N PHE A 189 -1.80 8.04 -1.71
CA PHE A 189 -2.37 9.33 -2.02
C PHE A 189 -3.16 9.23 -3.32
N ARG A 190 -4.42 9.66 -3.31
CA ARG A 190 -5.30 9.60 -4.49
C ARG A 190 -6.00 10.93 -4.71
N THR A 191 -6.06 11.39 -5.96
CA THR A 191 -6.94 12.48 -6.42
C THR A 191 -7.40 12.19 -7.84
N SER A 192 -8.42 12.89 -8.32
CA SER A 192 -8.89 12.81 -9.70
C SER A 192 -9.44 14.14 -10.21
N THR A 193 -9.80 14.20 -11.48
CA THR A 193 -10.55 15.33 -12.06
C THR A 193 -11.98 15.42 -11.52
N ASN A 194 -12.54 14.30 -11.08
CA ASN A 194 -13.87 14.26 -10.45
C ASN A 194 -13.82 14.76 -9.01
N ASP A 195 -12.69 14.53 -8.34
CA ASP A 195 -12.42 15.03 -7.00
C ASP A 195 -10.94 15.38 -6.82
N THR A 196 -10.66 16.68 -6.82
CA THR A 196 -9.30 17.21 -6.71
C THR A 196 -8.78 17.26 -5.28
N THR A 197 -9.61 16.97 -4.27
CA THR A 197 -9.11 16.90 -2.89
C THR A 197 -8.44 15.55 -2.64
N PRO A 198 -7.33 15.52 -1.89
CA PRO A 198 -6.58 14.29 -1.65
C PRO A 198 -7.31 13.37 -0.68
N THR A 199 -7.32 12.09 -1.03
CA THR A 199 -7.53 11.00 -0.07
C THR A 199 -6.17 10.43 0.30
N VAL A 200 -5.88 10.40 1.60
CA VAL A 200 -4.64 9.85 2.17
C VAL A 200 -4.99 8.64 3.02
N GLU A 201 -4.35 7.52 2.72
CA GLU A 201 -4.54 6.23 3.40
C GLU A 201 -3.19 5.74 3.95
N ARG A 202 -3.18 5.27 5.19
CA ARG A 202 -2.01 4.66 5.84
C ARG A 202 -2.45 3.37 6.52
N LEU A 203 -1.82 2.24 6.22
CA LEU A 203 -2.09 0.97 6.91
C LEU A 203 -3.60 0.62 6.96
N ASP A 204 -4.30 0.80 5.84
CA ASP A 204 -5.73 0.57 5.63
C ASP A 204 -6.66 1.59 6.32
N ASP A 205 -6.12 2.56 7.05
CA ASP A 205 -6.87 3.65 7.66
C ASP A 205 -6.85 4.92 6.80
N ILE A 206 -8.01 5.56 6.65
CA ILE A 206 -8.14 6.86 5.98
C ILE A 206 -7.71 7.95 6.95
N VAL A 207 -6.62 8.65 6.62
CA VAL A 207 -6.00 9.72 7.44
C VAL A 207 -6.53 11.10 7.04
N GLU A 208 -6.77 11.30 5.75
CA GLU A 208 -7.37 12.53 5.21
C GLU A 208 -8.35 12.14 4.12
N TYR A 209 -9.56 12.69 4.17
CA TYR A 209 -10.53 12.64 3.08
C TYR A 209 -11.50 13.82 3.19
N THR A 210 -12.21 14.12 2.09
CA THR A 210 -13.32 15.07 2.09
C THR A 210 -14.65 14.33 1.97
N ASP A 211 -15.70 14.82 2.63
CA ASP A 211 -17.06 14.34 2.41
C ASP A 211 -17.68 14.90 1.11
N GLN A 212 -17.10 15.96 0.55
CA GLN A 212 -17.60 16.64 -0.64
C GLN A 212 -16.57 16.62 -1.76
N ALA A 213 -16.87 15.87 -2.82
CA ALA A 213 -16.04 15.84 -4.02
C ALA A 213 -16.00 17.21 -4.70
N ILE A 214 -14.81 17.70 -5.00
CA ILE A 214 -14.59 18.99 -5.68
C ILE A 214 -13.97 18.73 -7.05
N PRO A 215 -14.77 18.78 -8.14
CA PRO A 215 -14.26 18.62 -9.49
C PRO A 215 -13.23 19.69 -9.86
N GLY A 216 -12.33 19.33 -10.79
CA GLY A 216 -11.33 20.23 -11.33
C GLY A 216 -10.50 19.57 -12.42
N ASP A 217 -9.43 20.25 -12.83
CA ASP A 217 -8.50 19.71 -13.82
C ASP A 217 -7.42 18.83 -13.17
N LEU A 218 -6.71 18.07 -14.02
CA LEU A 218 -5.69 17.15 -13.57
C LEU A 218 -4.47 17.85 -12.97
N ASN A 219 -4.13 19.06 -13.43
CA ASN A 219 -3.03 19.84 -12.86
C ASN A 219 -3.30 20.18 -11.40
N LYS A 220 -4.54 20.58 -11.09
CA LYS A 220 -4.99 20.83 -9.72
C LYS A 220 -5.01 19.54 -8.90
N ALA A 221 -5.49 18.43 -9.47
CA ALA A 221 -5.44 17.12 -8.79
C ALA A 221 -4.00 16.72 -8.42
N ILE A 222 -3.07 16.79 -9.38
CA ILE A 222 -1.64 16.49 -9.15
C ILE A 222 -1.05 17.41 -8.09
N LYS A 223 -1.28 18.73 -8.18
CA LYS A 223 -0.79 19.70 -7.20
C LYS A 223 -1.31 19.39 -5.80
N ASN A 224 -2.60 19.15 -5.65
CA ASN A 224 -3.21 18.85 -4.35
C ASN A 224 -2.70 17.52 -3.78
N ARG A 225 -2.49 16.50 -4.63
CA ARG A 225 -1.87 15.23 -4.21
C ARG A 225 -0.45 15.47 -3.72
N MET A 226 0.37 16.21 -4.47
CA MET A 226 1.75 16.54 -4.08
C MET A 226 1.82 17.36 -2.79
N GLU A 227 0.91 18.33 -2.60
CA GLU A 227 0.80 19.07 -1.34
C GLU A 227 0.43 18.16 -0.16
N ALA A 228 -0.34 17.10 -0.37
CA ALA A 228 -0.60 16.09 0.65
C ALA A 228 0.64 15.20 0.88
N GLU A 229 1.35 14.79 -0.17
CA GLU A 229 2.62 14.07 -0.03
C GLU A 229 3.62 14.85 0.83
N ASP A 230 3.79 16.15 0.59
CA ASP A 230 4.69 17.00 1.40
C ASP A 230 4.29 17.09 2.88
N ARG A 231 3.01 16.89 3.21
CA ARG A 231 2.54 16.87 4.60
C ARG A 231 2.76 15.53 5.29
N TYR A 232 2.50 14.42 4.60
CA TYR A 232 2.44 13.09 5.23
C TYR A 232 3.64 12.18 4.93
N LEU A 233 4.25 12.30 3.75
CA LEU A 233 5.36 11.45 3.33
C LEU A 233 6.60 11.56 4.25
N PRO A 234 6.96 12.74 4.80
CA PRO A 234 8.05 12.84 5.77
C PRO A 234 7.86 11.93 6.99
N SER A 235 6.60 11.72 7.43
CA SER A 235 6.31 10.84 8.58
C SER A 235 6.61 9.35 8.33
N LEU A 236 6.78 8.95 7.07
CA LEU A 236 7.18 7.62 6.66
C LEU A 236 8.68 7.55 6.36
N LEU A 237 9.22 8.53 5.63
CA LEU A 237 10.58 8.48 5.08
C LEU A 237 11.66 9.03 6.02
N ASP A 238 11.36 10.07 6.81
CA ASP A 238 12.34 10.71 7.69
C ASP A 238 12.81 9.78 8.81
N VAL A 239 11.93 8.88 9.27
CA VAL A 239 12.23 7.83 10.26
C VAL A 239 13.40 6.95 9.81
N TYR A 240 13.60 6.83 8.50
CA TYR A 240 14.67 6.03 7.90
C TYR A 240 15.74 6.89 7.21
N GLY A 241 15.71 8.21 7.39
CA GLY A 241 16.67 9.15 6.80
C GLY A 241 16.65 9.17 5.26
N ILE A 242 15.49 8.88 4.65
CA ILE A 242 15.33 8.81 3.21
C ILE A 242 14.90 10.18 2.68
N ASN A 243 15.75 10.82 1.90
CA ASN A 243 15.37 12.01 1.15
C ASN A 243 14.57 11.63 -0.09
N TYR A 244 13.70 12.53 -0.54
CA TYR A 244 12.93 12.38 -1.77
C TYR A 244 13.05 13.62 -2.66
N LYS A 245 12.79 13.45 -3.95
CA LYS A 245 12.84 14.51 -4.97
C LYS A 245 11.63 14.43 -5.88
N SER A 246 11.26 15.55 -6.48
CA SER A 246 10.19 15.56 -7.47
C SER A 246 10.62 14.75 -8.70
N VAL A 247 9.68 13.99 -9.25
CA VAL A 247 9.84 13.32 -10.53
C VAL A 247 9.06 14.09 -11.59
N LYS A 248 9.71 14.35 -12.71
CA LYS A 248 9.12 15.01 -13.86
C LYS A 248 8.67 14.00 -14.89
N SER A 249 7.58 14.32 -15.57
CA SER A 249 7.17 13.56 -16.74
C SER A 249 6.39 14.43 -17.72
N LEU A 250 6.25 13.93 -18.95
CA LEU A 250 5.50 14.62 -19.99
C LEU A 250 4.00 14.38 -19.81
N TYR A 251 3.23 15.45 -19.76
CA TYR A 251 1.77 15.43 -19.81
C TYR A 251 1.31 16.52 -20.79
N GLU A 252 0.43 16.18 -21.74
CA GLU A 252 -0.01 17.09 -22.81
C GLU A 252 1.15 17.82 -23.52
N ASN A 253 2.25 17.12 -23.78
CA ASN A 253 3.47 17.67 -24.39
C ASN A 253 4.18 18.77 -23.56
N LYS A 254 3.91 18.83 -22.25
CA LYS A 254 4.61 19.70 -21.30
C LYS A 254 5.23 18.86 -20.19
N GLU A 255 6.46 19.17 -19.84
CA GLU A 255 7.11 18.57 -18.68
C GLU A 255 6.57 19.23 -17.41
N MET A 256 6.11 18.41 -16.46
CA MET A 256 5.66 18.87 -15.15
C MET A 256 6.10 17.91 -14.06
N ASP A 257 6.19 18.39 -12.82
CA ASP A 257 6.38 17.52 -11.67
C ASP A 257 5.08 16.72 -11.46
N ILE A 258 5.23 15.39 -11.33
CA ILE A 258 4.10 14.47 -11.25
C ILE A 258 4.02 13.74 -9.91
N GLY A 259 4.93 13.99 -8.97
CA GLY A 259 4.98 13.33 -7.66
C GLY A 259 6.38 13.31 -7.08
N TYR A 260 6.57 12.58 -6.00
CA TYR A 260 7.86 12.40 -5.35
C TYR A 260 8.36 10.97 -5.48
N LEU A 261 9.68 10.81 -5.55
CA LEU A 261 10.34 9.50 -5.47
C LEU A 261 11.54 9.59 -4.53
N PRO A 262 11.92 8.48 -3.87
CA PRO A 262 13.14 8.44 -3.09
C PRO A 262 14.36 8.85 -3.93
N ASP A 263 15.22 9.70 -3.36
CA ASP A 263 16.47 10.12 -3.99
C ASP A 263 17.57 9.06 -3.79
N ILE A 264 17.26 7.84 -4.21
CA ILE A 264 18.12 6.67 -4.16
C ILE A 264 18.60 6.38 -5.59
N THR A 265 19.88 6.06 -5.75
CA THR A 265 20.48 5.75 -7.07
C THR A 265 21.58 4.69 -6.93
N GLY A 266 22.06 4.18 -8.07
CA GLY A 266 23.14 3.21 -8.09
C GLY A 266 22.72 1.87 -7.46
N LYS A 267 23.63 1.25 -6.71
CA LYS A 267 23.45 -0.12 -6.18
C LYS A 267 22.25 -0.32 -5.24
N ASP A 268 21.75 0.77 -4.65
CA ASP A 268 20.63 0.72 -3.71
C ASP A 268 19.30 0.87 -4.45
N ARG A 269 19.32 1.25 -5.73
CA ARG A 269 18.16 1.11 -6.63
C ARG A 269 18.22 -0.26 -7.28
N ILE A 270 17.21 -1.09 -7.01
CA ILE A 270 17.11 -2.46 -7.54
C ILE A 270 16.53 -2.46 -8.94
N LEU A 271 15.48 -1.66 -9.13
CA LEU A 271 14.82 -1.49 -10.41
C LEU A 271 14.07 -0.16 -10.41
N LEU A 272 14.18 0.58 -11.50
CA LEU A 272 13.25 1.63 -11.87
C LEU A 272 12.52 1.20 -13.12
N THR A 273 11.20 1.25 -13.09
CA THR A 273 10.37 1.08 -14.27
C THR A 273 9.57 2.35 -14.48
N LYS A 274 9.45 2.78 -15.73
CA LYS A 274 8.63 3.94 -16.07
C LYS A 274 7.98 3.73 -17.42
N THR A 275 6.81 4.33 -17.60
CA THR A 275 6.25 4.49 -18.94
C THR A 275 7.22 5.24 -19.81
N THR A 276 7.49 4.75 -21.02
CA THR A 276 8.33 5.46 -21.97
C THR A 276 7.68 6.80 -22.34
N THR A 277 8.40 7.89 -22.11
CA THR A 277 7.95 9.22 -22.48
C THR A 277 8.01 9.40 -23.99
N SER A 278 6.86 9.54 -24.65
CA SER A 278 6.75 9.76 -26.10
C SER A 278 5.54 10.65 -26.41
N THR A 279 5.67 11.54 -27.40
CA THR A 279 4.57 12.38 -27.87
C THR A 279 3.52 11.60 -28.67
N ASP A 280 3.91 10.46 -29.24
CA ASP A 280 3.10 9.77 -30.25
C ASP A 280 2.35 8.55 -29.67
N ASN A 281 2.91 7.91 -28.63
CA ASN A 281 2.39 6.66 -28.05
C ASN A 281 2.64 6.57 -26.53
N MET A 282 2.33 7.64 -25.79
CA MET A 282 2.49 7.66 -24.33
C MET A 282 1.67 6.54 -23.67
N GLY A 283 2.30 5.74 -22.81
CA GLY A 283 1.63 4.65 -22.11
C GLY A 283 1.68 3.28 -22.80
N MET A 284 2.21 3.19 -24.03
CA MET A 284 2.29 1.92 -24.75
C MET A 284 3.56 1.12 -24.45
N ASN A 285 4.69 1.80 -24.29
CA ASN A 285 6.01 1.20 -24.09
C ASN A 285 6.54 1.46 -22.67
N ILE A 286 7.53 0.67 -22.28
CA ILE A 286 8.15 0.70 -20.95
C ILE A 286 9.66 0.90 -21.04
N ASP A 287 10.19 1.71 -20.12
CA ASP A 287 11.61 1.79 -19.80
C ASP A 287 11.87 1.07 -18.47
N MET A 288 12.91 0.25 -18.41
CA MET A 288 13.34 -0.46 -17.20
C MET A 288 14.86 -0.33 -17.03
N GLU A 289 15.27 0.25 -15.90
CA GLU A 289 16.66 0.55 -15.53
C GLU A 289 17.03 -0.23 -14.27
N LYS A 290 18.15 -0.97 -14.32
CA LYS A 290 18.68 -1.77 -13.19
C LYS A 290 19.77 -1.03 -12.45
#